data_AF-A0AAV2QZ18-F1
#
_entry.id   AF-A0AAV2QZ18-F1
#
_cell.length_a   1.000
_cell.length_b   1.000
_cell.length_c   1.000
_cell.angle_alpha   90.00
_cell.angle_beta   90.00
_cell.angle_gamma   90.00
#
_symmetry.space_group_name_H-M   'P 1'
#
loop_
_entity.id
_entity.type
_entity.pdbx_description
1 polymer ?
#
loop_
_entity_poly.entity_id
_entity_poly.type
_entity_poly.pdbx_seq_one_letter_code
_entity_poly.pdbx_strand_id
1 'polypeptide(L)'
;RDKKRSWEDAKSQCEIEGSIIAQPSDSVALELRRHLLKKFGDGTVWIGAKGDGSTFVWQHGKIILKNSNALWWPNYPGNQVGTDKCLELLLTESEYSRYPGRPYDTDPCTDLQYTLCEVI
;
A
#
# COMPACT_ATOMS: atom_id res chain seq x y z
N ARG A 1 1.46 16.71 -6.82
CA ARG A 1 1.34 15.26 -6.52
C ARG A 1 1.94 14.51 -7.70
N ASP A 2 2.45 13.30 -7.50
CA ASP A 2 2.94 12.41 -8.57
C ASP A 2 1.82 12.02 -9.56
N LYS A 3 2.14 11.40 -10.70
CA LYS A 3 1.17 10.82 -11.64
C LYS A 3 0.69 9.45 -11.14
N LYS A 4 -0.60 9.15 -11.28
CA LYS A 4 -1.14 7.81 -10.96
C LYS A 4 -0.66 6.74 -11.96
N ARG A 5 -0.35 5.55 -11.46
CA ARG A 5 0.21 4.41 -12.21
C ARG A 5 -0.41 3.10 -11.75
N SER A 6 -0.37 2.07 -12.61
CA SER A 6 -0.59 0.69 -12.17
C SER A 6 0.44 0.31 -11.12
N TRP A 7 0.20 -0.75 -10.35
CA TRP A 7 1.15 -1.18 -9.33
C TRP A 7 2.50 -1.59 -9.94
N GLU A 8 2.48 -2.33 -11.05
CA GLU A 8 3.69 -2.73 -11.78
C GLU A 8 4.47 -1.52 -12.31
N ASP A 9 3.78 -0.51 -12.85
CA ASP A 9 4.41 0.72 -13.33
C ASP A 9 4.96 1.57 -12.17
N ALA A 10 4.26 1.62 -11.04
CA ALA A 10 4.71 2.31 -9.83
C ALA A 10 5.99 1.68 -9.28
N LYS A 11 6.03 0.33 -9.20
CA LYS A 11 7.24 -0.41 -8.83
C LYS A 11 8.38 -0.13 -9.80
N SER A 12 8.12 -0.23 -11.10
CA SER A 12 9.13 0.00 -12.14
C SER A 12 9.69 1.43 -12.08
N GLN A 13 8.84 2.42 -11.80
CA GLN A 13 9.26 3.81 -11.62
C GLN A 13 10.25 3.95 -10.45
N CYS A 14 9.95 3.34 -9.29
CA CYS A 14 10.87 3.38 -8.16
C CYS A 14 12.22 2.73 -8.49
N GLU A 15 12.21 1.61 -9.21
CA GLU A 15 13.43 0.90 -9.62
C GLU A 15 14.29 1.70 -10.60
N ILE A 16 13.67 2.43 -11.54
CA ILE A 16 14.37 3.35 -12.45
C ILE A 16 15.09 4.46 -11.67
N GLU A 17 14.52 4.89 -10.55
CA GLU A 17 15.09 5.90 -9.65
C GLU A 17 16.10 5.31 -8.64
N GLY A 18 16.46 4.03 -8.78
CA GLY A 18 17.40 3.35 -7.87
C GLY A 18 16.82 3.08 -6.47
N SER A 19 15.49 3.07 -6.35
CA SER A 19 14.73 2.82 -5.12
C SER A 19 13.85 1.57 -5.27
N ILE A 20 13.05 1.25 -4.26
CA ILE A 20 11.99 0.23 -4.36
C ILE A 20 10.63 0.84 -4.05
N ILE A 21 9.56 0.17 -4.47
CA ILE A 21 8.22 0.51 -4.00
C ILE A 21 8.15 0.32 -2.48
N ALA A 22 7.60 1.31 -1.78
CA ALA A 22 7.73 1.41 -0.33
C ALA A 22 7.12 0.22 0.41
N GLN A 23 7.84 -0.32 1.39
CA GLN A 23 7.43 -1.38 2.30
C GLN A 23 7.63 -0.92 3.75
N PRO A 24 6.88 0.12 4.19
CA PRO A 24 7.05 0.66 5.52
C PRO A 24 6.78 -0.41 6.57
N SER A 25 7.61 -0.46 7.61
CA SER A 25 7.29 -1.24 8.81
C SER A 25 5.93 -0.81 9.38
N ASP A 26 5.27 -1.69 10.14
CA ASP A 26 3.94 -1.41 10.68
C ASP A 26 3.89 -0.09 11.47
N SER A 27 4.94 0.21 12.25
CA SER A 27 5.05 1.47 13.00
C SER A 27 5.15 2.70 12.10
N VAL A 28 5.88 2.59 11.00
CA VAL A 28 6.10 3.67 10.03
C VAL A 28 4.86 3.89 9.17
N ALA A 29 4.10 2.84 8.83
CA ALA A 29 2.93 2.93 7.97
C ALA A 29 1.86 3.90 8.51
N LEU A 30 1.66 3.93 9.83
CA LEU A 30 0.70 4.83 10.48
C LEU A 30 1.14 6.30 10.41
N GLU A 31 2.40 6.57 10.73
CA GLU A 31 2.96 7.92 10.65
C GLU A 31 3.02 8.43 9.22
N LEU A 32 3.36 7.54 8.29
CA LEU A 32 3.40 7.79 6.87
C LEU A 32 2.01 8.15 6.34
N ARG A 33 0.96 7.39 6.67
CA ARG A 33 -0.43 7.73 6.29
C ARG A 33 -0.78 9.16 6.74
N ARG A 34 -0.54 9.48 8.01
CA ARG A 34 -0.82 10.80 8.57
C ARG A 34 -0.03 11.90 7.84
N HIS A 35 1.25 11.65 7.55
CA HIS A 35 2.10 12.59 6.83
C HIS A 35 1.59 12.84 5.41
N LEU A 36 1.30 11.77 4.66
CA LEU A 36 0.83 11.86 3.29
C LEU A 36 -0.55 12.53 3.21
N LEU A 37 -1.47 12.19 4.11
CA LEU A 37 -2.78 12.82 4.20
C LEU A 37 -2.67 14.32 4.48
N LYS A 38 -1.83 14.74 5.43
CA LYS A 38 -1.60 16.17 5.72
C LYS A 38 -0.96 16.91 4.55
N LYS A 39 0.02 16.29 3.88
CA LYS A 39 0.82 16.93 2.84
C LYS A 39 0.07 17.03 1.51
N PHE A 40 -0.69 16.00 1.19
CA PHE A 40 -1.30 15.86 -0.13
C PHE A 40 -2.81 15.96 -0.09
N GLY A 41 -3.48 15.54 0.99
CA GLY A 41 -4.93 15.40 1.08
C GLY A 41 -5.40 14.02 0.62
N ASP A 42 -6.70 13.90 0.32
CA ASP A 42 -7.33 12.62 0.02
C ASP A 42 -6.69 11.88 -1.17
N GLY A 43 -6.55 10.55 -1.07
CA GLY A 43 -6.03 9.70 -2.15
C GLY A 43 -5.67 8.29 -1.70
N THR A 44 -4.98 7.56 -2.57
CA THR A 44 -4.52 6.18 -2.36
C THR A 44 -3.15 6.01 -2.99
N VAL A 45 -2.31 5.18 -2.37
CA VAL A 45 -0.90 5.05 -2.70
C VAL A 45 -0.50 3.60 -2.70
N TRP A 46 0.15 3.16 -3.78
CA TRP A 46 0.67 1.80 -3.85
C TRP A 46 1.84 1.58 -2.88
N ILE A 47 1.84 0.43 -2.22
CA ILE A 47 2.96 -0.06 -1.40
C ILE A 47 3.32 -1.49 -1.79
N GLY A 48 4.50 -1.94 -1.39
CA GLY A 48 5.23 -3.02 -2.05
C GLY A 48 4.75 -4.45 -1.80
N ALA A 49 3.50 -4.67 -1.40
CA ALA A 49 2.95 -6.01 -1.29
C ALA A 49 1.95 -6.33 -2.40
N LYS A 50 1.94 -7.60 -2.82
CA LYS A 50 1.02 -8.15 -3.82
C LYS A 50 0.44 -9.48 -3.33
N GLY A 51 -0.80 -9.76 -3.68
CA GLY A 51 -1.46 -11.03 -3.38
C GLY A 51 -0.83 -12.19 -4.14
N ASP A 52 -0.80 -13.36 -3.53
CA ASP A 52 -0.31 -14.61 -4.15
C ASP A 52 -1.42 -15.64 -4.40
N GLY A 53 -2.68 -15.26 -4.18
CA GLY A 53 -3.86 -16.14 -4.19
C GLY A 53 -4.30 -16.62 -2.79
N SER A 54 -3.47 -16.41 -1.77
CA SER A 54 -3.73 -16.85 -0.39
C SER A 54 -3.45 -15.79 0.68
N THR A 55 -2.42 -14.98 0.46
CA THR A 55 -1.98 -13.91 1.35
C THR A 55 -1.30 -12.80 0.56
N PHE A 56 -0.92 -11.73 1.23
CA PHE A 56 -0.07 -10.68 0.65
C PHE A 56 1.40 -10.97 0.96
N VAL A 57 2.26 -10.71 0.00
CA VAL A 57 3.71 -10.88 0.14
C VAL A 57 4.42 -9.59 -0.21
N TRP A 58 5.20 -9.08 0.73
CA TRP A 58 6.16 -8.00 0.51
C TRP A 58 7.17 -8.41 -0.55
N GLN A 59 7.25 -7.64 -1.64
CA GLN A 59 7.96 -8.05 -2.85
C GLN A 59 9.47 -7.97 -2.69
N HIS A 60 9.96 -7.03 -1.88
CA HIS A 60 11.32 -7.00 -1.38
C HIS A 60 11.41 -7.84 -0.08
N GLY A 61 12.36 -8.77 -0.03
CA GLY A 61 12.53 -9.70 1.09
C GLY A 61 11.59 -10.91 1.10
N LYS A 62 10.51 -10.92 0.29
CA LYS A 62 9.56 -12.04 0.16
C LYS A 62 8.93 -12.46 1.50
N ILE A 63 8.57 -11.48 2.31
CA ILE A 63 7.98 -11.69 3.65
C ILE A 63 6.46 -11.70 3.52
N ILE A 64 5.82 -12.68 4.15
CA ILE A 64 4.35 -12.77 4.21
C ILE A 64 3.80 -11.67 5.11
N LEU A 65 2.90 -10.85 4.56
CA LEU A 65 2.04 -9.94 5.30
C LEU A 65 0.83 -10.73 5.81
N LYS A 66 0.85 -11.09 7.09
CA LYS A 66 -0.19 -11.91 7.71
C LYS A 66 -1.58 -11.30 7.52
N ASN A 67 -2.56 -12.12 7.17
CA ASN A 67 -3.97 -11.72 7.08
C ASN A 67 -4.53 -11.22 8.43
N SER A 68 -3.87 -11.56 9.56
CA SER A 68 -4.20 -11.07 10.91
C SER A 68 -3.51 -9.75 11.30
N ASN A 69 -2.78 -9.10 10.39
CA ASN A 69 -2.13 -7.81 10.68
C ASN A 69 -3.18 -6.76 11.11
N ALA A 70 -2.90 -6.03 12.18
CA ALA A 70 -3.84 -5.04 12.73
C ALA A 70 -4.06 -3.82 11.81
N LEU A 71 -3.17 -3.61 10.84
CA LEU A 71 -3.22 -2.50 9.89
C LEU A 71 -4.25 -2.68 8.77
N TRP A 72 -4.79 -3.88 8.60
CA TRP A 72 -5.87 -4.11 7.65
C TRP A 72 -7.11 -3.27 7.98
N TRP A 73 -7.65 -2.62 6.94
CA TRP A 73 -8.98 -2.04 6.95
C TRP A 73 -10.00 -3.08 7.45
N PRO A 74 -11.09 -2.68 8.14
CA PRO A 74 -12.06 -3.64 8.64
C PRO A 74 -12.53 -4.63 7.57
N ASN A 75 -12.42 -5.92 7.89
CA ASN A 75 -12.71 -7.09 7.02
C ASN A 75 -11.69 -7.38 5.90
N TYR A 76 -10.56 -6.66 5.85
CA TYR A 76 -9.47 -6.95 4.91
C TYR A 76 -8.36 -7.82 5.55
N PRO A 77 -7.57 -8.53 4.73
CA PRO A 77 -7.69 -8.63 3.27
C PRO A 77 -8.87 -9.54 2.86
N GLY A 78 -9.52 -10.22 3.81
CA GLY A 78 -10.69 -11.07 3.54
C GLY A 78 -10.39 -12.11 2.45
N ASN A 79 -11.18 -12.10 1.38
CA ASN A 79 -10.95 -12.89 0.17
C ASN A 79 -10.20 -12.14 -0.95
N GLN A 80 -9.78 -10.90 -0.72
CA GLN A 80 -9.11 -10.01 -1.68
C GLN A 80 -7.59 -10.25 -1.73
N VAL A 81 -7.18 -11.52 -1.73
CA VAL A 81 -5.76 -11.95 -1.73
C VAL A 81 -5.33 -12.53 -3.08
N GLY A 82 -6.12 -12.31 -4.14
CA GLY A 82 -5.86 -12.80 -5.50
C GLY A 82 -4.52 -12.34 -6.06
N THR A 83 -3.99 -13.05 -7.06
CA THR A 83 -2.72 -12.69 -7.73
C THR A 83 -2.80 -11.40 -8.55
N ASP A 84 -4.02 -10.89 -8.75
CA ASP A 84 -4.36 -9.62 -9.36
C ASP A 84 -4.58 -8.50 -8.34
N LYS A 85 -4.40 -8.76 -7.03
CA LYS A 85 -4.62 -7.78 -5.95
C LYS A 85 -3.30 -7.21 -5.44
N CYS A 86 -3.28 -5.90 -5.26
CA CYS A 86 -2.12 -5.15 -4.82
C CYS A 86 -2.46 -4.31 -3.58
N LEU A 87 -1.48 -4.13 -2.70
CA LEU A 87 -1.67 -3.45 -1.42
C LEU A 87 -1.50 -1.94 -1.58
N GLU A 88 -2.42 -1.19 -1.00
CA GLU A 88 -2.36 0.27 -0.93
C GLU A 88 -2.51 0.82 0.49
N LEU A 89 -2.05 2.06 0.65
CA LEU A 89 -2.36 2.91 1.78
C LEU A 89 -3.57 3.79 1.45
N LEU A 90 -4.64 3.64 2.23
CA LEU A 90 -5.80 4.54 2.20
C LEU A 90 -5.46 5.89 2.82
N LEU A 91 -5.53 6.95 2.03
CA LEU A 91 -5.36 8.32 2.50
C LEU A 91 -6.68 9.08 2.39
N THR A 92 -7.78 8.60 2.96
CA THR A 92 -9.04 9.36 3.01
C THR A 92 -9.27 9.92 4.41
N GLU A 93 -9.58 11.22 4.54
CA GLU A 93 -9.78 11.87 5.84
C GLU A 93 -10.92 11.24 6.65
N SER A 94 -12.02 10.88 5.99
CA SER A 94 -13.17 10.24 6.63
C SER A 94 -12.83 8.84 7.17
N GLU A 95 -12.00 8.10 6.45
CA GLU A 95 -11.53 6.76 6.81
C GLU A 95 -10.47 6.83 7.90
N TYR A 96 -9.56 7.80 7.82
CA TYR A 96 -8.56 8.06 8.85
C TYR A 96 -9.24 8.42 10.18
N SER A 97 -10.28 9.25 10.14
CA SER A 97 -11.05 9.62 11.33
C SER A 97 -11.76 8.42 11.98
N ARG A 98 -12.25 7.46 11.18
CA ARG A 98 -12.94 6.26 11.68
C ARG A 98 -11.99 5.15 12.14
N TYR A 99 -10.90 4.95 11.40
CA TYR A 99 -9.93 3.87 11.64
C TYR A 99 -8.49 4.36 11.43
N PRO A 100 -7.96 5.18 12.34
CA PRO A 100 -6.65 5.80 12.17
C PRO A 100 -5.51 4.77 12.09
N GLY A 101 -5.68 3.64 12.79
CA GLY A 101 -4.73 2.54 12.87
C GLY A 101 -4.84 1.47 11.76
N ARG A 102 -5.72 1.65 10.77
CA ARG A 102 -6.00 0.62 9.76
C ARG A 102 -5.85 1.17 8.34
N PRO A 103 -4.62 1.40 7.87
CA PRO A 103 -4.37 2.05 6.59
C PRO A 103 -4.42 1.11 5.37
N TYR A 104 -4.32 -0.22 5.56
CA TYR A 104 -4.14 -1.15 4.45
C TYR A 104 -5.45 -1.55 3.80
N ASP A 105 -5.51 -1.38 2.49
CA ASP A 105 -6.59 -1.84 1.61
C ASP A 105 -6.00 -2.53 0.38
N THR A 106 -6.87 -3.11 -0.45
CA THR A 106 -6.50 -3.91 -1.61
C THR A 106 -7.33 -3.50 -2.82
N ASP A 107 -6.68 -3.27 -3.95
CA ASP A 107 -7.34 -3.02 -5.24
C ASP A 107 -6.73 -3.90 -6.35
N PRO A 108 -7.38 -4.07 -7.52
CA PRO A 108 -6.72 -4.64 -8.69
C PRO A 108 -5.41 -3.92 -9.00
N CYS A 109 -4.35 -4.68 -9.27
CA CYS A 109 -3.02 -4.12 -9.58
C CYS A 109 -3.01 -3.21 -10.81
N THR A 110 -4.01 -3.33 -11.68
CA THR A 110 -4.21 -2.49 -12.87
C THR A 110 -4.72 -1.09 -12.56
N ASP A 111 -5.24 -0.86 -11.36
CA ASP A 111 -5.83 0.41 -10.98
C ASP A 111 -4.76 1.49 -10.77
N LEU A 112 -5.14 2.74 -10.99
CA LEU A 112 -4.20 3.84 -11.06
C LEU A 112 -4.14 4.61 -9.74
N GLN A 113 -3.10 4.33 -8.95
CA GLN A 113 -2.83 4.99 -7.67
C GLN A 113 -1.49 5.75 -7.69
N TYR A 114 -1.26 6.61 -6.70
CA TYR A 114 0.00 7.35 -6.62
C TYR A 114 1.15 6.42 -6.23
N THR A 115 2.37 6.75 -6.71
CA THR A 115 3.56 5.98 -6.40
C THR A 115 4.22 6.46 -5.11
N LEU A 116 4.70 5.52 -4.30
CA LEU A 116 5.57 5.82 -3.17
C LEU A 116 6.79 4.89 -3.20
N CYS A 117 7.95 5.51 -3.22
CA CYS A 117 9.24 4.81 -3.23
C CYS A 117 9.94 4.96 -1.88
N GLU A 118 10.76 3.98 -1.53
CA GLU A 118 11.71 4.03 -0.42
C GLU A 118 13.11 3.66 -0.90
N VAL A 119 14.12 4.31 -0.32
CA VAL A 119 15.53 4.00 -0.55
C VAL A 119 15.92 2.87 0.40
N ILE A 120 16.72 1.91 -0.09
CA ILE A 120 17.26 0.79 0.71
C ILE A 120 18.54 1.21 1.42
#